data_AF-A0A942GWL7-F1
#
_entry.id   AF-A0A942GWL7-F1
#
_cell.length_a   1.000
_cell.length_b   1.000
_cell.length_c   1.000
_cell.angle_alpha   90.00
_cell.angle_beta   90.00
_cell.angle_gamma   90.00
#
_symmetry.space_group_name_H-M   'P 1'
#
loop_
_entity.id
_entity.type
_entity.pdbx_description
1 polymer ?
#
loop_
_entity_poly.entity_id
_entity_poly.type
_entity_poly.pdbx_seq_one_letter_code
_entity_poly.pdbx_strand_id
1 'polypeptide(L)'
;MNKSIAILAASAVLTGSAFASTLYLNPWNGGDNAYSSQNDTGGGNGNFATVYVGFNATGTINEAAWVGEYFNPQTQGPITGFTLGFYSDNAGTVGSLVSSQHFNGTSGETSLGVSANGYPQFVYDQVLNSGVAWNGDGWLAIVPDLAFPPQWGLCEGTSGPLAYQDFFGSRSQLGTSIALALGGDTAVPEPASMAALGLGVATLIRRRAKKA
;
A
#
# COMPACT_ATOMS: atom_id res chain seq x y z
N MET A 1 -1.68 -25.97 -14.82
CA MET A 1 -2.50 -25.56 -13.66
C MET A 1 -2.91 -24.11 -13.85
N ASN A 2 -4.17 -23.79 -13.54
CA ASN A 2 -4.92 -22.62 -14.01
C ASN A 2 -4.36 -21.28 -13.52
N LYS A 3 -3.55 -20.59 -14.35
CA LYS A 3 -3.07 -19.23 -14.07
C LYS A 3 -4.21 -18.20 -13.90
N SER A 4 -5.39 -18.48 -14.49
CA SER A 4 -6.54 -17.56 -14.47
C SER A 4 -7.28 -17.50 -13.12
N ILE A 5 -7.18 -18.53 -12.27
CA ILE A 5 -7.84 -18.54 -10.95
C ILE A 5 -6.95 -17.84 -9.90
N ALA A 6 -5.62 -17.91 -10.04
CA ALA A 6 -4.69 -17.18 -9.20
C ALA A 6 -4.83 -15.65 -9.35
N ILE A 7 -5.11 -15.16 -10.57
CA ILE A 7 -5.30 -13.73 -10.84
C ILE A 7 -6.57 -13.19 -10.15
N LEU A 8 -7.65 -13.97 -10.07
CA LEU A 8 -8.90 -13.52 -9.44
C LEU A 8 -8.79 -13.48 -7.90
N ALA A 9 -7.97 -14.35 -7.29
CA ALA A 9 -7.66 -14.33 -5.86
C ALA A 9 -6.64 -13.25 -5.48
N ALA A 10 -5.63 -13.01 -6.34
CA ALA A 10 -4.61 -11.97 -6.17
C ALA A 10 -5.18 -10.55 -6.14
N SER A 11 -6.19 -10.26 -6.98
CA SER A 11 -6.91 -8.99 -6.92
C SER A 11 -7.79 -8.88 -5.66
N ALA A 12 -8.42 -9.97 -5.23
CA ALA A 12 -9.33 -9.98 -4.06
C ALA A 12 -8.65 -9.60 -2.74
N VAL A 13 -7.36 -9.88 -2.58
CA VAL A 13 -6.61 -9.65 -1.33
C VAL A 13 -6.37 -8.16 -1.05
N LEU A 14 -6.11 -7.35 -2.09
CA LEU A 14 -5.95 -5.89 -1.95
C LEU A 14 -7.21 -5.10 -2.34
N THR A 15 -8.22 -5.73 -2.96
CA THR A 15 -9.54 -5.11 -3.17
C THR A 15 -10.50 -5.33 -1.99
N GLY A 16 -10.09 -6.07 -0.95
CA GLY A 16 -10.88 -6.29 0.26
C GLY A 16 -10.96 -5.05 1.17
N SER A 17 -10.05 -4.09 0.99
CA SER A 17 -10.09 -2.79 1.64
C SER A 17 -11.19 -1.96 0.98
N ALA A 18 -12.22 -1.57 1.74
CA ALA A 18 -13.31 -0.73 1.25
C ALA A 18 -12.84 0.74 1.11
N PHE A 19 -11.94 1.00 0.16
CA PHE A 19 -11.50 2.35 -0.15
C PHE A 19 -12.69 3.20 -0.63
N ALA A 20 -12.77 4.45 -0.19
CA ALA A 20 -13.75 5.41 -0.73
C ALA A 20 -13.57 5.60 -2.25
N SER A 21 -12.31 5.59 -2.72
CA SER A 21 -11.90 5.43 -4.12
C SER A 21 -10.46 4.88 -4.16
N THR A 22 -10.14 4.07 -5.17
CA THR A 22 -8.78 3.56 -5.42
C THR A 22 -7.98 4.58 -6.22
N LEU A 23 -6.87 5.06 -5.65
CA LEU A 23 -5.95 6.01 -6.30
C LEU A 23 -4.79 5.31 -7.00
N TYR A 24 -4.36 4.16 -6.48
CA TYR A 24 -3.31 3.33 -7.06
C TYR A 24 -3.53 1.87 -6.67
N LEU A 25 -3.24 0.94 -7.59
CA LEU A 25 -3.31 -0.49 -7.33
C LEU A 25 -2.23 -1.24 -8.12
N ASN A 26 -1.37 -1.93 -7.37
CA ASN A 26 -0.51 -3.00 -7.86
C ASN A 26 -0.81 -4.26 -7.04
N PRO A 27 -1.55 -5.24 -7.58
CA PRO A 27 -1.94 -6.41 -6.82
C PRO A 27 -0.74 -7.34 -6.56
N TRP A 28 -0.79 -8.10 -5.47
CA TRP A 28 0.23 -9.12 -5.16
C TRP A 28 0.26 -10.21 -6.23
N ASN A 29 1.46 -10.66 -6.63
CA ASN A 29 1.60 -11.67 -7.67
C ASN A 29 1.31 -13.12 -7.20
N GLY A 30 1.05 -13.33 -5.90
CA GLY A 30 0.81 -14.65 -5.31
C GLY A 30 2.08 -15.49 -5.12
N GLY A 31 3.25 -14.88 -5.27
CA GLY A 31 4.56 -15.52 -5.12
C GLY A 31 5.19 -15.31 -3.74
N ASP A 32 6.35 -15.93 -3.56
CA ASP A 32 7.07 -16.07 -2.29
C ASP A 32 8.35 -15.22 -2.25
N ASN A 33 8.36 -14.13 -3.00
CA ASN A 33 9.46 -13.20 -3.05
C ASN A 33 9.07 -11.92 -2.32
N ALA A 34 9.86 -11.55 -1.33
CA ALA A 34 9.80 -10.25 -0.68
C ALA A 34 11.17 -9.58 -0.57
N TYR A 35 11.09 -8.26 -0.41
CA TYR A 35 12.26 -7.41 -0.22
C TYR A 35 12.21 -6.79 1.16
N SER A 36 13.30 -6.98 1.90
CA SER A 36 13.44 -6.50 3.29
C SER A 36 13.12 -5.02 3.42
N SER A 37 12.26 -4.70 4.38
CA SER A 37 11.99 -3.33 4.78
C SER A 37 11.64 -3.37 6.26
N GLN A 38 12.53 -2.95 7.16
CA GLN A 38 12.36 -3.16 8.59
C GLN A 38 13.28 -2.25 9.40
N ASN A 39 12.74 -1.71 10.49
CA ASN A 39 13.49 -1.09 11.56
C ASN A 39 13.71 -2.10 12.69
N ASP A 40 14.96 -2.52 12.89
CA ASP A 40 15.36 -3.44 13.95
C ASP A 40 15.45 -2.72 15.30
N THR A 41 14.35 -2.80 16.05
CA THR A 41 14.22 -2.14 17.36
C THR A 41 14.89 -2.90 18.52
N GLY A 42 15.28 -4.16 18.33
CA GLY A 42 15.78 -5.03 19.41
C GLY A 42 17.16 -5.66 19.17
N GLY A 43 17.59 -5.79 17.92
CA GLY A 43 18.84 -6.47 17.51
C GLY A 43 20.02 -5.53 17.23
N GLY A 44 19.80 -4.21 17.28
CA GLY A 44 20.85 -3.20 17.18
C GLY A 44 21.23 -2.77 15.76
N ASN A 45 20.59 -3.30 14.72
CA ASN A 45 20.85 -2.89 13.34
C ASN A 45 20.13 -1.58 12.95
N GLY A 46 19.14 -1.15 13.74
CA GLY A 46 18.30 0.01 13.42
C GLY A 46 17.55 -0.17 12.10
N ASN A 47 17.30 0.92 11.37
CA ASN A 47 16.70 0.84 10.04
C ASN A 47 17.76 0.39 9.02
N PHE A 48 17.98 -0.93 8.96
CA PHE A 48 18.98 -1.54 8.08
C PHE A 48 18.44 -1.79 6.67
N ALA A 49 17.12 -1.81 6.48
CA ALA A 49 16.49 -2.05 5.20
C ALA A 49 15.24 -1.20 5.01
N THR A 50 15.12 -0.53 3.87
CA THR A 50 13.91 0.21 3.49
C THR A 50 13.61 0.00 2.02
N VAL A 51 12.40 -0.48 1.71
CA VAL A 51 11.89 -0.55 0.34
C VAL A 51 11.03 0.66 0.05
N TYR A 52 11.27 1.28 -1.11
CA TYR A 52 10.52 2.39 -1.66
C TYR A 52 9.68 1.88 -2.83
N VAL A 53 8.36 1.85 -2.64
CA VAL A 53 7.39 1.41 -3.64
C VAL A 53 6.98 2.59 -4.49
N GLY A 54 7.27 2.54 -5.79
CA GLY A 54 6.84 3.58 -6.72
C GLY A 54 5.35 3.51 -7.00
N PHE A 55 4.69 4.66 -7.09
CA PHE A 55 3.28 4.79 -7.45
C PHE A 55 3.04 6.05 -8.28
N ASN A 56 1.95 6.07 -9.04
CA ASN A 56 1.42 7.26 -9.70
C ASN A 56 -0.02 7.45 -9.24
N ALA A 57 -0.32 8.59 -8.61
CA ALA A 57 -1.63 8.87 -8.06
C ALA A 57 -1.97 10.36 -8.13
N THR A 58 -3.26 10.68 -8.16
CA THR A 58 -3.77 12.04 -8.08
C THR A 58 -4.97 12.10 -7.13
N GLY A 59 -4.87 12.88 -6.06
CA GLY A 59 -5.92 12.99 -5.05
C GLY A 59 -5.35 13.16 -3.64
N THR A 60 -6.16 12.90 -2.64
CA THR A 60 -5.71 12.82 -1.24
C THR A 60 -5.67 11.35 -0.84
N ILE A 61 -4.47 10.83 -0.58
CA ILE A 61 -4.29 9.46 -0.08
C ILE A 61 -4.69 9.44 1.39
N ASN A 62 -5.66 8.61 1.74
CA ASN A 62 -6.18 8.46 3.10
C ASN A 62 -5.88 7.08 3.67
N GLU A 63 -5.61 6.09 2.82
CA GLU A 63 -5.47 4.70 3.21
C GLU A 63 -4.40 4.01 2.35
N ALA A 64 -3.67 3.08 2.94
CA ALA A 64 -2.72 2.22 2.24
C ALA A 64 -2.91 0.76 2.66
N ALA A 65 -2.79 -0.16 1.71
CA ALA A 65 -2.78 -1.60 1.97
C ALA A 65 -1.63 -2.26 1.22
N TRP A 66 -0.98 -3.23 1.85
CA TRP A 66 0.21 -3.91 1.31
C TRP A 66 0.24 -5.37 1.73
N VAL A 67 1.11 -6.15 1.08
CA VAL A 67 1.36 -7.54 1.42
C VAL A 67 2.81 -7.67 1.87
N GLY A 68 3.02 -8.36 2.99
CA GLY A 68 4.36 -8.65 3.51
C GLY A 68 4.52 -10.10 3.92
N GLU A 69 5.77 -10.52 4.07
CA GLU A 69 6.12 -11.87 4.51
C GLU A 69 7.33 -11.89 5.45
N TYR A 70 7.42 -12.96 6.23
CA TYR A 70 8.57 -13.26 7.08
C TYR A 70 9.45 -14.33 6.43
N PHE A 71 10.72 -14.03 6.16
CA PHE A 71 11.55 -14.91 5.34
C PHE A 71 12.95 -15.24 5.87
N ASN A 72 13.39 -14.67 6.99
CA ASN A 72 14.70 -14.99 7.56
C ASN A 72 14.75 -14.78 9.10
N PRO A 73 14.49 -15.82 9.92
CA PRO A 73 13.88 -17.09 9.54
C PRO A 73 12.40 -16.92 9.18
N GLN A 74 11.79 -17.98 8.63
CA GLN A 74 10.42 -18.01 8.15
C GLN A 74 9.41 -18.16 9.30
N THR A 75 9.50 -17.27 10.29
CA THR A 75 8.67 -17.29 11.50
C THR A 75 8.11 -15.89 11.71
N GLN A 76 6.82 -15.79 12.01
CA GLN A 76 6.20 -14.51 12.37
C GLN A 76 6.85 -13.96 13.65
N GLY A 77 7.23 -12.69 13.62
CA GLY A 77 7.75 -11.95 14.76
C GLY A 77 6.82 -10.81 15.17
N PRO A 78 6.92 -10.30 16.41
CA PRO A 78 6.03 -9.27 16.92
C PRO A 78 6.34 -7.91 16.30
N ILE A 79 5.51 -7.46 15.35
CA ILE A 79 5.53 -6.08 14.86
C ILE A 79 4.85 -5.18 15.91
N THR A 80 5.53 -4.11 16.32
CA THR A 80 5.03 -3.18 17.34
C THR A 80 4.50 -1.87 16.76
N GLY A 81 4.84 -1.57 15.51
CA GLY A 81 4.38 -0.39 14.80
C GLY A 81 4.81 -0.41 13.34
N PHE A 82 4.27 0.51 12.56
CA PHE A 82 4.69 0.78 11.20
C PHE A 82 4.94 2.27 11.00
N THR A 83 5.97 2.59 10.24
CA THR A 83 6.22 3.93 9.73
C THR A 83 6.02 3.95 8.22
N LEU A 84 5.09 4.79 7.76
CA LEU A 84 4.83 5.04 6.34
C LEU A 84 5.42 6.40 5.96
N GLY A 85 6.36 6.40 5.02
CA GLY A 85 7.01 7.61 4.51
C GLY A 85 6.69 7.84 3.03
N PHE A 86 6.12 9.00 2.71
CA PHE A 86 5.84 9.43 1.33
C PHE A 86 6.97 10.32 0.84
N TYR A 87 7.54 10.00 -0.33
CA TYR A 87 8.67 10.73 -0.91
C TYR A 87 8.32 11.22 -2.31
N SER A 88 8.78 12.41 -2.65
CA SER A 88 8.59 12.98 -4.00
C SER A 88 9.36 12.16 -5.03
N ASP A 89 8.95 12.24 -6.30
CA ASP A 89 9.82 11.84 -7.40
C ASP A 89 11.03 12.77 -7.51
N ASN A 90 12.15 12.21 -7.96
CA ASN A 90 13.34 12.94 -8.37
C ASN A 90 13.89 12.32 -9.66
N ALA A 91 13.25 12.66 -10.79
CA ALA A 91 13.60 12.19 -12.13
C ALA A 91 13.60 10.66 -12.25
N GLY A 92 12.55 10.02 -11.73
CA GLY A 92 12.38 8.55 -11.75
C GLY A 92 13.11 7.82 -10.62
N THR A 93 13.60 8.55 -9.60
CA THR A 93 14.24 7.99 -8.40
C THR A 93 13.62 8.56 -7.14
N VAL A 94 13.88 7.93 -5.99
CA VAL A 94 13.37 8.38 -4.68
C VAL A 94 13.92 9.76 -4.33
N GLY A 95 13.03 10.74 -4.20
CA GLY A 95 13.34 12.13 -3.83
C GLY A 95 13.26 12.40 -2.33
N SER A 96 12.81 13.61 -1.98
CA SER A 96 12.73 14.09 -0.59
C SER A 96 11.49 13.55 0.12
N LEU A 97 11.60 13.35 1.44
CA LEU A 97 10.44 13.02 2.29
C LEU A 97 9.43 14.19 2.26
N VAL A 98 8.19 13.87 1.91
CA VAL A 98 7.05 14.79 1.85
C VAL A 98 6.20 14.68 3.12
N SER A 99 5.91 13.45 3.56
CA SER A 99 5.11 13.18 4.75
C SER A 99 5.55 11.86 5.40
N SER A 100 5.50 11.79 6.72
CA SER A 100 5.77 10.55 7.47
C SER A 100 4.76 10.40 8.59
N GLN A 101 4.25 9.17 8.74
CA GLN A 101 3.26 8.84 9.76
C GLN A 101 3.65 7.52 10.43
N HIS A 102 3.55 7.51 11.75
CA HIS A 102 3.80 6.33 12.56
C HIS A 102 2.48 5.81 13.14
N PHE A 103 2.32 4.49 13.15
CA PHE A 103 1.15 3.77 13.62
C PHE A 103 1.59 2.70 14.60
N ASN A 104 1.03 2.71 15.80
CA ASN A 104 1.28 1.65 16.78
C ASN A 104 0.48 0.39 16.42
N GLY A 105 1.06 -0.77 16.71
CA GLY A 105 0.45 -2.08 16.44
C GLY A 105 0.83 -2.66 15.08
N THR A 106 0.01 -3.58 14.59
CA THR A 106 0.34 -4.42 13.43
C THR A 106 -0.30 -3.94 12.12
N SER A 107 -0.93 -2.75 12.08
CA SER A 107 -1.61 -2.22 10.88
C SER A 107 -2.56 -3.23 10.21
N GLY A 108 -3.54 -3.74 10.96
CA GLY A 108 -4.57 -4.63 10.41
C GLY A 108 -4.10 -6.02 10.00
N GLU A 109 -2.89 -6.44 10.41
CA GLU A 109 -2.26 -7.72 10.02
C GLU A 109 -3.26 -8.90 9.99
N THR A 110 -3.48 -9.41 8.78
CA THR A 110 -4.40 -10.52 8.50
C THR A 110 -3.64 -11.60 7.74
N SER A 111 -3.64 -12.83 8.28
CA SER A 111 -2.88 -13.92 7.67
C SER A 111 -3.46 -14.36 6.34
N LEU A 112 -2.58 -14.52 5.34
CA LEU A 112 -2.84 -15.15 4.05
C LEU A 112 -2.47 -16.64 4.07
N GLY A 113 -2.01 -17.15 5.21
CA GLY A 113 -1.48 -18.49 5.40
C GLY A 113 0.05 -18.53 5.30
N VAL A 114 0.55 -19.74 5.10
CA VAL A 114 1.97 -20.02 4.91
C VAL A 114 2.15 -20.50 3.48
N SER A 115 3.13 -19.93 2.78
CA SER A 115 3.40 -20.32 1.40
C SER A 115 3.94 -21.74 1.27
N ALA A 116 4.04 -22.23 0.03
CA ALA A 116 4.58 -23.56 -0.24
C ALA A 116 6.04 -23.72 0.23
N ASN A 117 6.78 -22.61 0.28
CA ASN A 117 8.17 -22.60 0.76
C ASN A 117 8.28 -22.36 2.27
N GLY A 118 7.17 -22.22 2.99
CA GLY A 118 7.16 -22.05 4.45
C GLY A 118 7.15 -20.61 4.93
N TYR A 119 6.99 -19.61 4.05
CA TYR A 119 6.98 -18.19 4.41
C TYR A 119 5.59 -17.77 4.95
N PRO A 120 5.47 -17.30 6.20
CA PRO A 120 4.24 -16.70 6.69
C PRO A 120 3.96 -15.39 5.95
N GLN A 121 2.79 -15.29 5.32
CA GLN A 121 2.37 -14.16 4.49
C GLN A 121 1.15 -13.48 5.10
N PHE A 122 1.13 -12.15 5.03
CA PHE A 122 0.09 -11.32 5.65
C PHE A 122 -0.29 -10.15 4.73
N VAL A 123 -1.57 -9.79 4.78
CA VAL A 123 -2.06 -8.50 4.27
C VAL A 123 -2.18 -7.53 5.43
N TYR A 124 -1.87 -6.27 5.14
CA TYR A 124 -1.90 -5.17 6.06
C TYR A 124 -2.69 -4.02 5.45
N ASP A 125 -3.34 -3.23 6.29
CA ASP A 125 -4.04 -2.03 5.88
C ASP A 125 -3.97 -0.96 6.99
N GLN A 126 -3.91 0.29 6.56
CA GLN A 126 -3.80 1.41 7.48
C GLN A 126 -4.53 2.64 6.94
N VAL A 127 -5.45 3.16 7.75
CA VAL A 127 -6.00 4.51 7.59
C VAL A 127 -4.98 5.51 8.13
N LEU A 128 -4.66 6.52 7.33
CA LEU A 128 -3.70 7.57 7.68
C LEU A 128 -4.27 8.52 8.73
N ASN A 129 -3.42 9.01 9.64
CA ASN A 129 -3.80 10.00 10.66
C ASN A 129 -4.24 11.32 10.01
N SER A 130 -3.63 11.66 8.88
CA SER A 130 -4.02 12.75 8.00
C SER A 130 -3.84 12.35 6.53
N GLY A 131 -4.78 12.78 5.69
CA GLY A 131 -4.68 12.57 4.26
C GLY A 131 -3.47 13.27 3.65
N VAL A 132 -2.81 12.61 2.69
CA VAL A 132 -1.62 13.12 2.00
C VAL A 132 -2.02 13.51 0.57
N ALA A 133 -2.04 14.81 0.28
CA ALA A 133 -2.31 15.31 -1.07
C ALA A 133 -1.17 14.91 -2.01
N TRP A 134 -1.51 14.29 -3.14
CA TRP A 134 -0.55 13.78 -4.11
C TRP A 134 -0.98 14.09 -5.55
N ASN A 135 0.02 14.29 -6.42
CA ASN A 135 -0.21 14.45 -7.85
C ASN A 135 1.01 14.00 -8.66
N GLY A 136 0.86 12.88 -9.37
CA GLY A 136 1.89 12.30 -10.23
C GLY A 136 2.69 11.20 -9.54
N ASP A 137 3.94 11.05 -9.96
CA ASP A 137 4.83 9.99 -9.49
C ASP A 137 5.33 10.26 -8.06
N GLY A 138 5.46 9.19 -7.29
CA GLY A 138 5.93 9.24 -5.92
C GLY A 138 6.41 7.88 -5.42
N TRP A 139 6.92 7.89 -4.19
CA TRP A 139 7.43 6.68 -3.54
C TRP A 139 6.85 6.54 -2.13
N LEU A 140 6.46 5.33 -1.76
CA LEU A 140 6.03 4.99 -0.41
C LEU A 140 7.03 4.03 0.22
N ALA A 141 7.62 4.42 1.34
CA ALA A 141 8.35 3.51 2.22
C ALA A 141 7.41 2.95 3.28
N ILE A 142 7.47 1.64 3.51
CA ILE A 142 6.68 0.94 4.54
C ILE A 142 7.67 0.16 5.41
N VAL A 143 7.83 0.59 6.66
CA VAL A 143 8.87 0.06 7.55
C VAL A 143 8.23 -0.32 8.89
N PRO A 144 8.08 -1.62 9.21
CA PRO A 144 7.69 -2.06 10.55
C PRO A 144 8.81 -1.86 11.56
N ASP A 145 8.40 -1.63 12.80
CA ASP A 145 9.24 -1.82 13.98
C ASP A 145 9.13 -3.28 14.42
N LEU A 146 10.23 -4.02 14.24
CA LEU A 146 10.32 -5.45 14.51
C LEU A 146 11.77 -5.80 14.86
N ALA A 147 11.99 -6.51 15.95
CA ALA A 147 13.32 -6.99 16.30
C ALA A 147 13.79 -8.06 15.29
N PHE A 148 15.02 -7.92 14.78
CA PHE A 148 15.66 -8.93 13.97
C PHE A 148 16.48 -9.91 14.84
N PRO A 149 16.36 -11.24 14.63
CA PRO A 149 15.39 -11.94 13.78
C PRO A 149 13.96 -11.99 14.37
N PRO A 150 12.90 -12.12 13.53
CA PRO A 150 12.94 -12.40 12.09
C PRO A 150 13.03 -11.18 11.18
N GLN A 151 13.31 -11.44 9.91
CA GLN A 151 13.26 -10.46 8.82
C GLN A 151 11.88 -10.45 8.18
N TRP A 152 11.34 -9.25 8.03
CA TRP A 152 10.10 -8.95 7.31
C TRP A 152 10.39 -8.15 6.04
N GLY A 153 9.57 -8.33 5.02
CA GLY A 153 9.66 -7.55 3.79
C GLY A 153 8.35 -7.46 3.02
N LEU A 154 8.37 -6.63 1.99
CA LEU A 154 7.23 -6.39 1.12
C LEU A 154 7.23 -7.35 -0.07
N CYS A 155 6.07 -7.94 -0.35
CA CYS A 155 5.91 -8.90 -1.43
C CYS A 155 5.80 -8.25 -2.81
N GLU A 156 6.21 -8.99 -3.83
CA GLU A 156 6.16 -8.55 -5.22
C GLU A 156 4.73 -8.32 -5.76
N GLY A 157 4.56 -7.24 -6.51
CA GLY A 157 3.34 -6.97 -7.26
C GLY A 157 3.37 -7.55 -8.67
N THR A 158 2.24 -7.47 -9.39
CA THR A 158 2.15 -7.93 -10.78
C THR A 158 2.57 -6.88 -11.80
N SER A 159 2.47 -5.59 -11.45
CA SER A 159 2.62 -4.49 -12.40
C SER A 159 2.82 -3.14 -11.72
N GLY A 160 3.76 -2.33 -12.16
CA GLY A 160 3.90 -0.96 -11.67
C GLY A 160 5.31 -0.44 -11.86
N PRO A 161 5.59 0.76 -11.34
CA PRO A 161 6.95 1.28 -11.28
C PRO A 161 7.86 0.31 -10.50
N LEU A 162 9.10 0.19 -10.94
CA LEU A 162 10.10 -0.59 -10.22
C LEU A 162 10.39 0.04 -8.87
N ALA A 163 10.50 -0.78 -7.83
CA ALA A 163 10.84 -0.33 -6.49
C ALA A 163 12.34 -0.05 -6.35
N TYR A 164 12.71 0.68 -5.30
CA TYR A 164 14.09 0.79 -4.83
C TYR A 164 14.22 0.16 -3.45
N GLN A 165 15.41 -0.30 -3.10
CA GLN A 165 15.73 -0.74 -1.75
C GLN A 165 17.04 -0.12 -1.29
N ASP A 166 17.01 0.42 -0.08
CA ASP A 166 18.21 0.66 0.72
C ASP A 166 18.44 -0.57 1.59
N PHE A 167 19.61 -1.19 1.48
CA PHE A 167 20.00 -2.33 2.29
C PHE A 167 21.42 -2.12 2.82
N PHE A 168 21.56 -2.06 4.15
CA PHE A 168 22.78 -1.67 4.86
C PHE A 168 23.46 -0.42 4.26
N GLY A 169 22.65 0.60 3.96
CA GLY A 169 23.11 1.89 3.45
C GLY A 169 23.41 1.94 1.94
N SER A 170 23.21 0.84 1.21
CA SER A 170 23.34 0.82 -0.26
C SER A 170 21.98 0.86 -0.93
N ARG A 171 21.76 1.86 -1.80
CA ARG A 171 20.54 2.01 -2.60
C ARG A 171 20.69 1.30 -3.95
N SER A 172 19.70 0.48 -4.31
CA SER A 172 19.61 -0.13 -5.63
C SER A 172 18.17 -0.20 -6.14
N GLN A 173 18.00 -0.18 -7.47
CA GLN A 173 16.70 -0.43 -8.09
C GLN A 173 16.44 -1.94 -8.11
N LEU A 174 15.23 -2.33 -7.74
CA LEU A 174 14.78 -3.71 -7.79
C LEU A 174 14.30 -4.05 -9.21
N GLY A 175 14.45 -5.32 -9.60
CA GLY A 175 13.95 -5.82 -10.89
C GLY A 175 12.43 -6.03 -10.93
N THR A 176 11.70 -5.53 -9.94
CA THR A 176 10.27 -5.79 -9.74
C THR A 176 9.55 -4.61 -9.10
N SER A 177 8.23 -4.67 -9.17
CA SER A 177 7.30 -3.77 -8.48
C SER A 177 6.81 -4.43 -7.19
N ILE A 178 6.25 -3.65 -6.26
CA ILE A 178 5.80 -4.14 -4.95
C ILE A 178 4.28 -4.03 -4.84
N ALA A 179 3.67 -5.02 -4.21
CA ALA A 179 2.23 -5.09 -3.99
C ALA A 179 1.77 -3.95 -3.07
N LEU A 180 0.92 -3.06 -3.61
CA LEU A 180 0.47 -1.86 -2.92
C LEU A 180 -0.88 -1.42 -3.46
N ALA A 181 -1.79 -1.05 -2.58
CA ALA A 181 -3.00 -0.30 -2.90
C ALA A 181 -3.02 1.01 -2.10
N LEU A 182 -3.39 2.10 -2.77
CA LEU A 182 -3.63 3.39 -2.14
C LEU A 182 -5.07 3.78 -2.40
N GLY A 183 -5.76 4.18 -1.34
CA GLY A 183 -7.12 4.72 -1.44
C GLY A 183 -7.24 6.10 -0.84
N GLY A 184 -8.31 6.78 -1.22
CA GLY A 184 -8.63 8.09 -0.70
C GLY A 184 -9.59 8.85 -1.61
N ASP A 185 -9.48 10.17 -1.61
CA ASP A 185 -10.40 11.04 -2.33
C ASP A 185 -9.82 11.47 -3.67
N THR A 186 -10.56 11.28 -4.76
CA THR A 186 -10.23 11.88 -6.05
C THR A 186 -10.63 13.35 -6.05
N ALA A 187 -9.79 14.22 -6.60
CA ALA A 187 -10.10 15.65 -6.74
C ALA A 187 -11.31 15.94 -7.65
N VAL A 188 -11.86 14.92 -8.32
CA VAL A 188 -13.03 14.98 -9.19
C VAL A 188 -14.15 14.14 -8.57
N PRO A 189 -15.33 14.73 -8.25
CA PRO A 189 -16.51 13.98 -7.85
C PRO A 189 -16.90 13.00 -8.96
N GLU A 190 -17.17 11.74 -8.61
CA GLU A 190 -17.58 10.75 -9.61
C GLU A 190 -18.87 11.21 -10.34
N PRO A 191 -18.99 10.95 -11.66
CA PRO A 191 -20.16 11.30 -12.45
C PRO A 191 -21.49 10.80 -11.86
N ALA A 192 -21.46 9.68 -11.13
CA ALA A 192 -22.63 9.12 -10.45
C ALA A 192 -23.16 10.04 -9.34
N SER A 193 -22.28 10.70 -8.59
CA SER A 193 -22.64 11.66 -7.54
C SER A 193 -23.24 12.94 -8.13
N MET A 194 -22.70 13.40 -9.27
CA MET A 194 -23.29 14.52 -10.01
C MET A 194 -24.65 14.17 -10.62
N ALA A 195 -24.82 12.94 -11.15
CA ALA A 195 -26.09 12.48 -11.67
C ALA A 195 -27.15 12.38 -10.57
N ALA A 196 -26.80 11.87 -9.39
CA ALA A 196 -27.71 11.81 -8.23
C ALA A 196 -28.11 13.21 -7.73
N LEU A 197 -27.17 14.16 -7.67
CA LEU A 197 -27.46 15.55 -7.33
C LEU A 197 -28.34 16.23 -8.40
N GLY A 198 -28.06 15.99 -9.69
CA GLY A 198 -28.82 16.49 -10.83
C GLY A 198 -30.26 15.98 -10.86
N LEU A 199 -30.47 14.70 -10.55
CA LEU A 199 -31.81 14.10 -10.41
C LEU A 199 -32.55 14.65 -9.16
N GLY A 200 -31.84 14.89 -8.07
CA GLY A 200 -32.39 15.54 -6.86
C GLY A 200 -32.92 16.95 -7.14
N VAL A 201 -32.16 17.77 -7.86
CA VAL A 201 -32.59 19.13 -8.23
C VAL A 201 -33.75 19.10 -9.24
N ALA A 202 -33.70 18.21 -10.24
CA ALA A 202 -34.77 18.08 -11.24
C ALA A 202 -36.12 17.64 -10.63
N THR A 203 -36.10 16.78 -9.61
CA THR A 203 -37.32 16.37 -8.89
C THR A 203 -37.90 17.47 -8.00
N LEU A 204 -37.04 18.30 -7.39
CA LEU A 204 -37.45 19.49 -6.64
C LEU A 204 -38.10 20.56 -7.53
N ILE A 205 -37.56 20.79 -8.72
CA ILE A 205 -38.12 21.73 -9.71
C ILE A 205 -39.48 21.23 -10.22
N ARG A 206 -39.60 19.94 -10.56
CA ARG A 206 -40.88 19.34 -10.97
C ARG A 206 -41.94 19.37 -9.86
N ARG A 207 -41.56 19.26 -8.59
CA ARG A 207 -42.50 19.37 -7.45
C ARG A 207 -43.04 20.79 -7.24
N ARG A 208 -42.27 21.84 -7.57
CA ARG A 208 -42.75 23.23 -7.50
C ARG A 208 -43.66 23.60 -8.68
N ALA A 209 -43.43 23.07 -9.87
CA ALA A 209 -44.25 23.36 -11.06
C ALA A 209 -45.68 22.77 -11.02
N LYS A 210 -45.97 21.83 -10.09
CA LYS A 210 -47.31 21.25 -9.90
C LYS A 210 -48.17 21.97 -8.83
N LYS A 211 -47.64 23.04 -8.20
CA LYS A 211 -48.32 23.81 -7.15
C LYS A 211 -48.69 25.25 -7.57
N ALA A 212 -48.58 25.57 -8.85
CA ALA A 212 -49.13 26.77 -9.47
C ALA A 212 -50.23 26.35 -10.46
#